data_AF-A0A9Q4BPF0-F1
#
_entry.id   AF-A0A9Q4BPF0-F1
#
_cell.length_a   1.000
_cell.length_b   1.000
_cell.length_c   1.000
_cell.angle_alpha   90.00
_cell.angle_beta   90.00
_cell.angle_gamma   90.00
#
_symmetry.space_group_name_H-M   'P 1'
#
loop_
_entity.id
_entity.type
_entity.pdbx_description
1 polymer ?
#
loop_
_entity_poly.entity_id
_entity_poly.type
_entity_poly.pdbx_seq_one_letter_code
_entity_poly.pdbx_strand_id
1 'polypeptide(L)'
;MANSRTGILSSIIPALIFSFIFYSCKSETAVEPPPAKYGIQGKVTDDAGAALSNVSIWLTYYYTEGSNNSAGLNKASLSKISSTSDYPFKLYQNFPNPVLYRTFFRFSIPSEGEVSFKITDKLTNEVLYSYSDNLVGGLYQMERNLRDSLKLKNGIYRYTVNFKSKTGETFSDTKELLLVCFWGNPSTASDAEGNYFLSYNSIFAGDTVVVKPDEYSQSEQVLGNEVYLQFEKEGYYTTPIKASLAKDILLEKNIIMRKFK
;
A
#
# COMPACT_ATOMS: atom_id res chain seq x y z
N MET A 1 -78.32 -52.59 32.74
CA MET A 1 -77.30 -53.16 33.65
C MET A 1 -75.96 -52.52 33.32
N ALA A 2 -75.25 -52.14 34.37
CA ALA A 2 -74.00 -51.40 34.35
C ALA A 2 -72.86 -52.11 33.58
N ASN A 3 -71.98 -51.33 32.97
CA ASN A 3 -70.60 -51.24 33.45
C ASN A 3 -69.84 -50.03 32.88
N SER A 4 -69.24 -49.30 33.80
CA SER A 4 -68.27 -48.22 33.65
C SER A 4 -66.86 -48.73 33.31
N ARG A 5 -66.02 -47.88 32.69
CA ARG A 5 -64.62 -47.50 33.06
C ARG A 5 -63.87 -46.97 31.83
N THR A 6 -63.52 -45.67 31.77
CA THR A 6 -62.16 -45.11 32.05
C THR A 6 -61.04 -45.80 31.27
N GLY A 7 -60.19 -45.15 30.48
CA GLY A 7 -59.93 -43.75 30.16
C GLY A 7 -58.58 -43.64 29.43
N ILE A 8 -58.19 -42.40 29.12
CA ILE A 8 -56.82 -41.87 29.02
C ILE A 8 -56.03 -42.06 27.69
N LEU A 9 -55.82 -40.89 27.03
CA LEU A 9 -54.66 -40.37 26.30
C LEU A 9 -53.98 -41.20 25.19
N SER A 10 -53.97 -40.66 23.96
CA SER A 10 -52.78 -39.97 23.43
C SER A 10 -53.05 -39.37 22.05
N SER A 11 -53.18 -38.04 22.02
CA SER A 11 -53.18 -37.27 20.77
C SER A 11 -51.74 -37.16 20.27
N ILE A 12 -51.45 -37.83 19.16
CA ILE A 12 -50.17 -37.72 18.45
C ILE A 12 -50.14 -36.34 17.78
N ILE A 13 -49.43 -35.40 18.42
CA ILE A 13 -49.05 -34.13 17.79
C ILE A 13 -47.90 -34.45 16.84
N PRO A 14 -47.99 -34.18 15.53
CA PRO A 14 -46.84 -34.31 14.66
C PRO A 14 -45.82 -33.24 15.05
N ALA A 15 -44.66 -33.66 15.53
CA ALA A 15 -43.52 -32.80 15.73
C ALA A 15 -43.12 -32.21 14.38
N LEU A 16 -43.54 -30.96 14.13
CA LEU A 16 -43.03 -30.14 13.05
C LEU A 16 -41.56 -29.86 13.40
N ILE A 17 -40.67 -30.68 12.85
CA ILE A 17 -39.23 -30.42 12.86
C ILE A 17 -39.02 -29.17 12.01
N PHE A 18 -39.05 -28.01 12.69
CA PHE A 18 -38.52 -26.77 12.15
C PHE A 18 -37.01 -26.98 11.99
N SER A 19 -36.59 -27.44 10.81
CA SER A 19 -35.21 -27.29 10.38
C SER A 19 -34.92 -25.80 10.34
N PHE A 20 -34.30 -25.29 11.41
CA PHE A 20 -33.50 -24.08 11.34
C PHE A 20 -32.36 -24.39 10.38
N ILE A 21 -32.59 -24.12 9.10
CA ILE A 21 -31.53 -23.87 8.14
C ILE A 21 -30.88 -22.60 8.68
N PHE A 22 -29.81 -22.77 9.46
CA PHE A 22 -28.82 -21.73 9.59
C PHE A 22 -28.31 -21.48 8.17
N TYR A 23 -28.90 -20.49 7.50
CA TYR A 23 -28.16 -19.65 6.58
C TYR A 23 -27.06 -19.02 7.43
N SER A 24 -26.01 -19.80 7.70
CA SER A 24 -24.69 -19.26 7.87
C SER A 24 -24.54 -18.34 6.69
N CYS A 25 -24.47 -17.03 6.94
CA CYS A 25 -23.97 -16.09 5.97
C CYS A 25 -22.73 -16.78 5.40
N LYS A 26 -22.84 -17.24 4.14
CA LYS A 26 -21.67 -17.34 3.29
C LYS A 26 -21.09 -15.94 3.44
N SER A 27 -20.05 -15.82 4.27
CA SER A 27 -19.10 -14.74 4.17
C SER A 27 -18.91 -14.60 2.68
N GLU A 28 -19.19 -13.42 2.13
CA GLU A 28 -18.77 -13.07 0.78
C GLU A 28 -17.43 -13.76 0.61
N THR A 29 -17.39 -14.78 -0.24
CA THR A 29 -16.12 -15.35 -0.65
C THR A 29 -15.41 -14.13 -1.15
N ALA A 30 -14.49 -13.62 -0.33
CA ALA A 30 -13.59 -12.56 -0.70
C ALA A 30 -13.12 -13.03 -2.06
N VAL A 31 -13.54 -12.32 -3.11
CA VAL A 31 -13.03 -12.62 -4.43
C VAL A 31 -11.55 -12.41 -4.23
N GLU A 32 -10.80 -13.52 -4.10
CA GLU A 32 -9.37 -13.43 -3.94
C GLU A 32 -8.94 -12.53 -5.09
N PRO A 33 -8.31 -11.38 -4.80
CA PRO A 33 -7.86 -10.50 -5.86
C PRO A 33 -7.09 -11.38 -6.84
N PRO A 34 -7.35 -11.26 -8.17
CA PRO A 34 -6.84 -12.21 -9.16
C PRO A 34 -5.38 -12.48 -8.85
N PRO A 35 -4.94 -13.76 -8.71
CA PRO A 35 -3.61 -14.08 -8.23
C PRO A 35 -2.64 -13.29 -9.09
N ALA A 36 -1.95 -12.34 -8.49
CA ALA A 36 -1.15 -11.38 -9.22
C ALA A 36 -0.07 -12.18 -9.97
N LYS A 37 -0.27 -12.41 -11.28
CA LYS A 37 0.64 -13.18 -12.16
C LYS A 37 1.96 -12.45 -12.44
N TYR A 38 2.37 -11.58 -11.52
CA TYR A 38 3.52 -10.72 -11.64
C TYR A 38 4.00 -10.39 -10.22
N GLY A 39 5.23 -10.78 -9.93
CA GLY A 39 5.65 -11.04 -8.56
C GLY A 39 7.08 -11.57 -8.49
N ILE A 40 7.68 -11.55 -7.30
CA ILE A 40 8.71 -12.53 -6.96
C ILE A 40 8.09 -13.48 -5.97
N GLN A 41 8.12 -14.76 -6.28
CA GLN A 41 7.70 -15.82 -5.37
C GLN A 41 8.83 -16.80 -5.16
N GLY A 42 8.74 -17.57 -4.09
CA GLY A 42 9.62 -18.71 -3.90
C GLY A 42 9.44 -19.32 -2.54
N LYS A 43 10.32 -20.27 -2.24
CA LYS A 43 10.40 -20.94 -0.95
C LYS A 43 11.72 -20.60 -0.28
N VAL A 44 11.68 -20.33 1.02
CA VAL A 44 12.86 -20.17 1.86
C VAL A 44 13.08 -21.43 2.67
N THR A 45 14.27 -22.03 2.57
CA THR A 45 14.68 -23.21 3.32
C THR A 45 16.01 -23.02 4.02
N ASP A 46 16.37 -23.89 4.96
CA ASP A 46 17.73 -24.00 5.48
C ASP A 46 18.61 -24.94 4.63
N ASP A 47 19.87 -25.11 5.02
CA ASP A 47 20.83 -25.99 4.35
C ASP A 47 20.41 -27.48 4.34
N ALA A 48 19.49 -27.89 5.22
CA ALA A 48 18.92 -29.25 5.24
C ALA A 48 17.65 -29.38 4.38
N GLY A 49 17.21 -28.28 3.75
CA GLY A 49 15.99 -28.22 2.96
C GLY A 49 14.71 -28.06 3.79
N ALA A 50 14.83 -27.82 5.10
CA ALA A 50 13.68 -27.56 5.96
C ALA A 50 13.11 -26.17 5.66
N ALA A 51 11.79 -26.05 5.55
CA ALA A 51 11.12 -24.78 5.32
C ALA A 51 11.36 -23.80 6.49
N LEU A 52 11.60 -22.53 6.15
CA LEU A 52 11.78 -21.46 7.12
C LEU A 52 10.58 -20.51 7.07
N SER A 53 9.79 -20.52 8.14
CA SER A 53 8.67 -19.60 8.33
C SER A 53 9.06 -18.27 8.93
N ASN A 54 8.22 -17.24 8.78
CA ASN A 54 8.44 -15.90 9.33
C ASN A 54 9.81 -15.28 8.96
N VAL A 55 10.34 -15.63 7.79
CA VAL A 55 11.52 -14.97 7.23
C VAL A 55 11.08 -13.60 6.75
N SER A 56 11.65 -12.54 7.32
CA SER A 56 11.39 -11.17 6.92
C SER A 56 12.06 -10.89 5.58
N ILE A 57 11.33 -10.35 4.61
CA ILE A 57 11.83 -10.10 3.26
C ILE A 57 11.72 -8.62 2.98
N TRP A 58 12.88 -7.99 2.83
CA TRP A 58 13.02 -6.57 2.61
C TRP A 58 13.36 -6.31 1.15
N LEU A 59 12.61 -5.40 0.53
CA LEU A 59 13.00 -4.81 -0.74
C LEU A 59 13.91 -3.61 -0.44
N THR A 60 15.15 -3.69 -0.89
CA THR A 60 16.13 -2.62 -0.71
C THR A 60 16.44 -1.97 -2.05
N TYR A 61 16.45 -0.64 -2.05
CA TYR A 61 16.99 0.20 -3.11
C TYR A 61 18.26 0.85 -2.58
N TYR A 62 19.27 1.02 -3.44
CA TYR A 62 20.45 1.81 -3.09
C TYR A 62 20.04 3.29 -3.03
N TYR A 63 19.81 3.81 -1.82
CA TYR A 63 19.75 5.25 -1.58
C TYR A 63 21.10 5.71 -1.05
N THR A 64 21.71 6.70 -1.70
CA THR A 64 22.68 7.55 -1.02
C THR A 64 21.90 8.56 -0.18
N GLU A 65 21.86 8.37 1.13
CA GLU A 65 21.22 9.34 2.04
C GLU A 65 21.95 10.68 1.98
N GLY A 66 21.29 11.72 1.45
CA GLY A 66 21.64 13.10 1.76
C GLY A 66 21.04 13.46 3.12
N SER A 67 21.86 13.92 4.06
CA SER A 67 21.41 14.29 5.41
C SER A 67 20.35 15.40 5.33
N ASN A 68 19.10 15.10 5.68
CA ASN A 68 18.08 16.13 5.85
C ASN A 68 17.71 16.24 7.33
N ASN A 69 18.31 17.24 7.98
CA ASN A 69 17.96 17.70 9.32
C ASN A 69 16.46 18.00 9.40
N SER A 70 15.71 17.13 10.06
CA SER A 70 14.27 17.29 10.27
C SER A 70 14.03 18.14 11.52
N ALA A 71 14.11 19.46 11.39
CA ALA A 71 13.57 20.36 12.41
C ALA A 71 12.03 20.26 12.40
N GLY A 72 11.45 19.98 13.57
CA GLY A 72 10.04 19.63 13.72
C GLY A 72 9.06 20.64 13.14
N LEU A 73 8.28 20.20 12.16
CA LEU A 73 7.04 20.84 11.76
C LEU A 73 5.86 20.03 12.30
N ASN A 74 5.06 20.67 13.15
CA ASN A 74 3.91 20.09 13.80
C ASN A 74 2.76 19.83 12.80
N LYS A 75 2.23 18.61 12.86
CA LYS A 75 0.83 18.21 12.70
C LYS A 75 0.03 18.85 11.53
N ALA A 76 0.05 18.16 10.40
CA ALA A 76 -1.05 18.04 9.42
C ALA A 76 -1.65 19.33 8.79
N SER A 77 -1.01 20.49 8.87
CA SER A 77 -1.57 21.72 8.31
C SER A 77 -1.40 21.81 6.79
N LEU A 78 -2.51 21.91 6.07
CA LEU A 78 -2.50 22.47 4.73
C LEU A 78 -2.04 23.92 4.85
N SER A 79 -0.94 24.26 4.19
CA SER A 79 -0.35 25.60 4.20
C SER A 79 -0.60 26.27 2.87
N LYS A 80 -1.16 27.48 2.89
CA LYS A 80 -1.22 28.34 1.70
C LYS A 80 0.14 29.00 1.53
N ILE A 81 0.83 28.72 0.43
CA ILE A 81 2.18 29.26 0.15
C ILE A 81 2.08 30.60 -0.58
N SER A 82 1.06 30.79 -1.42
CA SER A 82 0.87 32.04 -2.16
C SER A 82 -0.62 32.31 -2.40
N SER A 83 -1.01 33.59 -2.32
CA SER A 83 -2.39 34.07 -2.47
C SER A 83 -2.73 34.64 -3.83
N THR A 84 -1.81 34.61 -4.80
CA THR A 84 -2.09 35.15 -6.14
C THR A 84 -3.12 34.29 -6.86
N SER A 85 -4.17 34.92 -7.41
CA SER A 85 -5.27 34.27 -8.13
C SER A 85 -4.89 33.74 -9.52
N ASP A 86 -3.64 33.93 -9.95
CA ASP A 86 -3.23 33.65 -11.34
C ASP A 86 -2.72 32.21 -11.55
N TYR A 87 -2.76 31.36 -10.52
CA TYR A 87 -2.33 29.97 -10.70
C TYR A 87 -3.42 29.15 -11.38
N PRO A 88 -3.14 28.46 -12.49
CA PRO A 88 -4.08 27.47 -13.02
C PRO A 88 -4.25 26.31 -12.03
N PHE A 89 -5.33 25.55 -12.19
CA PHE A 89 -5.45 24.27 -11.50
C PHE A 89 -4.28 23.36 -11.89
N LYS A 90 -3.52 22.88 -10.89
CA LYS A 90 -2.40 21.96 -11.13
C LYS A 90 -2.09 21.13 -9.89
N LEU A 91 -1.94 19.83 -10.06
CA LEU A 91 -1.36 18.94 -9.05
C LEU A 91 0.11 18.69 -9.41
N TYR A 92 1.00 18.95 -8.46
CA TYR A 92 2.44 18.77 -8.65
C TYR A 92 2.86 17.38 -8.14
N GLN A 93 3.98 16.88 -8.68
CA GLN A 93 4.60 15.68 -8.16
C GLN A 93 4.99 15.88 -6.69
N ASN A 94 4.76 14.89 -5.84
CA ASN A 94 5.16 14.94 -4.44
C ASN A 94 6.68 14.97 -4.33
N PHE A 95 7.19 15.58 -3.27
CA PHE A 95 8.62 15.65 -3.02
C PHE A 95 8.94 15.31 -1.55
N PRO A 96 9.90 14.41 -1.28
CA PRO A 96 10.61 13.58 -2.25
C PRO A 96 9.70 12.52 -2.90
N ASN A 97 10.03 12.10 -4.12
CA ASN A 97 9.51 10.88 -4.75
C ASN A 97 10.70 10.15 -5.40
N PRO A 98 11.08 8.94 -4.93
CA PRO A 98 10.34 8.13 -3.97
C PRO A 98 10.41 8.68 -2.53
N VAL A 99 9.43 8.33 -1.71
CA VAL A 99 9.31 8.76 -0.32
C VAL A 99 9.79 7.67 0.63
N LEU A 100 10.53 8.06 1.67
CA LEU A 100 10.97 7.16 2.73
C LEU A 100 9.90 7.02 3.84
N TYR A 101 9.50 8.12 4.47
CA TYR A 101 8.42 8.16 5.47
C TYR A 101 7.55 9.42 5.37
N ARG A 102 8.08 10.54 4.84
CA ARG A 102 7.41 11.85 4.82
C ARG A 102 7.59 12.54 3.48
N THR A 103 6.52 13.14 2.97
CA THR A 103 6.48 13.84 1.68
C THR A 103 5.63 15.10 1.74
N PHE A 104 5.84 15.98 0.77
CA PHE A 104 5.04 17.16 0.54
C PHE A 104 4.21 17.00 -0.74
N PHE A 105 2.90 17.22 -0.62
CA PHE A 105 1.99 17.34 -1.75
C PHE A 105 1.74 18.81 -2.03
N ARG A 106 1.83 19.22 -3.30
CA ARG A 106 1.55 20.60 -3.72
C ARG A 106 0.48 20.62 -4.78
N PHE A 107 -0.42 21.60 -4.70
CA PHE A 107 -1.42 21.86 -5.73
C PHE A 107 -1.78 23.34 -5.76
N SER A 108 -2.21 23.82 -6.91
CA SER A 108 -2.76 25.16 -7.08
C SER A 108 -4.20 25.11 -7.57
N ILE A 109 -4.98 26.11 -7.17
CA ILE A 109 -6.35 26.33 -7.62
C ILE A 109 -6.53 27.78 -8.09
N PRO A 110 -7.31 28.02 -9.17
CA PRO A 110 -7.41 29.34 -9.80
C PRO A 110 -8.36 30.30 -9.07
N SER A 111 -9.30 29.76 -8.29
CA SER A 111 -10.36 30.55 -7.68
C SER A 111 -10.87 29.89 -6.41
N GLU A 112 -11.80 30.55 -5.74
CA GLU A 112 -12.44 29.99 -4.56
C GLU A 112 -13.36 28.81 -4.93
N GLY A 113 -13.26 27.73 -4.15
CA GLY A 113 -14.09 26.55 -4.33
C GLY A 113 -13.78 25.41 -3.37
N GLU A 114 -14.49 24.32 -3.55
CA GLU A 114 -14.32 23.08 -2.78
C GLU A 114 -13.13 22.29 -3.34
N VAL A 115 -12.21 21.88 -2.47
CA VAL A 115 -11.07 21.02 -2.80
C VAL A 115 -11.20 19.73 -2.01
N SER A 116 -11.08 18.59 -2.69
CA SER A 116 -10.88 17.29 -2.07
C SER A 116 -9.53 16.70 -2.45
N PHE A 117 -8.79 16.22 -1.46
CA PHE A 117 -7.57 15.46 -1.63
C PHE A 117 -7.78 14.03 -1.11
N LYS A 118 -7.31 13.03 -1.85
CA LYS A 118 -7.30 11.64 -1.37
C LYS A 118 -6.01 10.93 -1.72
N ILE A 119 -5.63 9.95 -0.89
CA ILE A 119 -4.60 8.96 -1.19
C ILE A 119 -5.29 7.60 -1.31
N THR A 120 -4.99 6.86 -2.37
CA THR A 120 -5.49 5.51 -2.58
C THR A 120 -4.37 4.52 -2.87
N ASP A 121 -4.55 3.27 -2.47
CA ASP A 121 -3.71 2.19 -2.96
C ASP A 121 -3.88 2.02 -4.48
N LYS A 122 -2.79 1.86 -5.24
CA LYS A 122 -2.84 1.80 -6.70
C LYS A 122 -3.63 0.59 -7.23
N LEU A 123 -3.66 -0.51 -6.48
CA LEU A 123 -4.22 -1.79 -6.91
C LEU A 123 -5.63 -1.99 -6.43
N THR A 124 -5.81 -1.83 -5.12
CA THR A 124 -7.09 -2.10 -4.48
C THR A 124 -8.03 -0.92 -4.67
N ASN A 125 -7.48 0.26 -5.01
CA ASN A 125 -8.18 1.55 -5.03
C ASN A 125 -8.77 1.92 -3.65
N GLU A 126 -8.33 1.26 -2.58
CA GLU A 126 -8.72 1.57 -1.21
C GLU A 126 -8.34 3.01 -0.86
N VAL A 127 -9.26 3.76 -0.25
CA VAL A 127 -9.00 5.12 0.22
C VAL A 127 -8.30 5.07 1.58
N LEU A 128 -7.02 5.44 1.57
CA LEU A 128 -6.14 5.40 2.75
C LEU A 128 -6.13 6.73 3.51
N TYR A 129 -6.45 7.82 2.82
CA TYR A 129 -6.54 9.15 3.38
C TYR A 129 -7.49 10.01 2.55
N SER A 130 -8.27 10.86 3.19
CA SER A 130 -9.06 11.89 2.55
C SER A 130 -9.08 13.19 3.35
N TYR A 131 -9.22 14.30 2.63
CA TYR A 131 -9.38 15.65 3.16
C TYR A 131 -10.27 16.44 2.20
N SER A 132 -11.16 17.27 2.73
CA SER A 132 -11.96 18.20 1.93
C SER A 132 -12.11 19.52 2.65
N ASP A 133 -12.06 20.63 1.92
CA ASP A 133 -12.19 21.98 2.46
C ASP A 133 -12.58 23.00 1.38
N ASN A 134 -13.10 24.16 1.80
CA ASN A 134 -13.33 25.30 0.92
C ASN A 134 -12.11 26.23 0.98
N LEU A 135 -11.45 26.40 -0.17
CA LEU A 135 -10.20 27.15 -0.28
C LEU A 135 -10.37 28.32 -1.25
N VAL A 136 -9.66 29.41 -0.98
CA VAL A 136 -9.52 30.55 -1.90
C VAL A 136 -8.43 30.28 -2.95
N GLY A 137 -8.45 30.98 -4.08
CA GLY A 137 -7.42 30.87 -5.12
C GLY A 137 -5.98 30.96 -4.56
N GLY A 138 -5.08 30.10 -5.03
CA GLY A 138 -3.68 30.10 -4.60
C GLY A 138 -2.95 28.77 -4.74
N LEU A 139 -1.71 28.77 -4.24
CA LEU A 139 -0.82 27.60 -4.19
C LEU A 139 -0.80 27.04 -2.76
N TYR A 140 -0.96 25.73 -2.65
CA TYR A 140 -1.08 25.00 -1.39
C TYR A 140 -0.04 23.88 -1.28
N GLN A 141 0.43 23.65 -0.05
CA GLN A 141 1.29 22.53 0.30
C GLN A 141 0.78 21.82 1.54
N MET A 142 0.80 20.49 1.46
CA MET A 142 0.43 19.60 2.54
C MET A 142 1.55 18.61 2.80
N GLU A 143 2.06 18.63 4.03
CA GLU A 143 3.03 17.64 4.49
C GLU A 143 2.31 16.43 5.07
N ARG A 144 2.77 15.22 4.75
CA ARG A 144 2.24 13.98 5.33
C ARG A 144 3.34 13.01 5.67
N ASN A 145 3.23 12.42 6.85
CA ASN A 145 3.97 11.23 7.24
C ASN A 145 3.14 10.01 6.85
N LEU A 146 3.53 9.33 5.77
CA LEU A 146 2.79 8.19 5.22
C LEU A 146 2.95 6.94 6.07
N ARG A 147 4.01 6.86 6.88
CA ARG A 147 4.29 5.68 7.69
C ARG A 147 3.73 5.81 9.09
N ASP A 148 4.16 6.80 9.86
CA ASP A 148 3.81 6.85 11.27
C ASP A 148 2.34 7.18 11.48
N SER A 149 1.78 8.04 10.62
CA SER A 149 0.39 8.47 10.70
C SER A 149 -0.57 7.58 9.93
N LEU A 150 -0.22 7.17 8.70
CA LEU A 150 -1.12 6.38 7.84
C LEU A 150 -0.80 4.87 7.82
N LYS A 151 0.32 4.45 8.43
CA LYS A 151 0.75 3.03 8.49
C LYS A 151 0.85 2.36 7.12
N LEU A 152 1.18 3.14 6.09
CA LEU A 152 1.34 2.61 4.73
C LEU A 152 2.58 1.70 4.64
N LYS A 153 2.46 0.65 3.82
CA LYS A 153 3.52 -0.30 3.52
C LYS A 153 4.32 0.17 2.30
N ASN A 154 5.40 -0.54 1.98
CA ASN A 154 6.11 -0.28 0.72
C ASN A 154 5.18 -0.56 -0.47
N GLY A 155 5.16 0.36 -1.43
CA GLY A 155 4.28 0.25 -2.60
C GLY A 155 4.01 1.57 -3.32
N ILE A 156 3.19 1.48 -4.37
CA ILE A 156 2.72 2.65 -5.13
C ILE A 156 1.35 3.08 -4.63
N TYR A 157 1.20 4.38 -4.41
CA TYR A 157 -0.06 5.01 -4.07
C TYR A 157 -0.41 6.05 -5.12
N ARG A 158 -1.71 6.29 -5.32
CA ARG A 158 -2.21 7.44 -6.08
C ARG A 158 -2.64 8.51 -5.12
N TYR A 159 -2.40 9.76 -5.46
CA TYR A 159 -3.05 10.88 -4.80
C TYR A 159 -3.77 11.73 -5.84
N THR A 160 -5.00 12.10 -5.50
CA THR A 160 -5.91 12.83 -6.37
C THR A 160 -6.31 14.13 -5.70
N VAL A 161 -6.31 15.21 -6.47
CA VAL A 161 -6.98 16.46 -6.08
C VAL A 161 -8.15 16.67 -7.02
N ASN A 162 -9.34 16.87 -6.46
CA ASN A 162 -10.49 17.40 -7.19
C ASN A 162 -10.79 18.81 -6.68
N PHE A 163 -11.08 19.71 -7.60
CA PHE A 163 -11.49 21.08 -7.32
C PHE A 163 -12.82 21.37 -8.00
N LYS A 164 -13.73 22.03 -7.29
CA LYS A 164 -14.99 22.53 -7.82
C LYS A 164 -15.13 24.01 -7.47
N SER A 165 -15.07 24.88 -8.46
CA SER A 165 -15.20 26.32 -8.27
C SER A 165 -16.63 26.70 -7.85
N LYS A 166 -16.80 27.88 -7.24
CA LYS A 166 -18.14 28.43 -6.93
C LYS A 166 -19.01 28.65 -8.19
N THR A 167 -18.39 28.83 -9.35
CA THR A 167 -19.08 28.99 -10.64
C THR A 167 -19.45 27.65 -11.30
N GLY A 168 -19.03 26.53 -10.72
CA GLY A 168 -19.38 25.18 -11.16
C GLY A 168 -18.34 24.49 -12.04
N GLU A 169 -17.21 25.12 -12.32
CA GLU A 169 -16.09 24.50 -13.04
C GLU A 169 -15.46 23.41 -12.18
N THR A 170 -15.18 22.26 -12.78
CA THR A 170 -14.57 21.12 -12.08
C THR A 170 -13.26 20.73 -12.71
N PHE A 171 -12.28 20.41 -11.85
CA PHE A 171 -10.97 19.95 -12.26
C PHE A 171 -10.57 18.74 -11.42
N SER A 172 -9.81 17.82 -12.02
CA SER A 172 -9.27 16.66 -11.33
C SER A 172 -7.91 16.32 -11.91
N ASP A 173 -6.93 16.06 -11.05
CA ASP A 173 -5.63 15.51 -11.45
C ASP A 173 -5.21 14.45 -10.44
N THR A 174 -4.51 13.43 -10.93
CA THR A 174 -4.01 12.30 -10.15
C THR A 174 -2.54 12.07 -10.47
N LYS A 175 -1.75 11.80 -9.44
CA LYS A 175 -0.33 11.48 -9.54
C LYS A 175 -0.03 10.24 -8.72
N GLU A 176 1.07 9.58 -9.04
CA GLU A 176 1.55 8.40 -8.32
C GLU A 176 2.72 8.80 -7.40
N LEU A 177 2.80 8.17 -6.23
CA LEU A 177 3.95 8.26 -5.33
C LEU A 177 4.43 6.84 -5.00
N LEU A 178 5.74 6.69 -4.81
CA LEU A 178 6.36 5.43 -4.42
C LEU A 178 6.88 5.54 -2.98
N LEU A 179 6.37 4.70 -2.07
CA LEU A 179 6.86 4.58 -0.69
C LEU A 179 7.84 3.40 -0.60
N VAL A 180 9.09 3.70 -0.23
CA VAL A 180 10.15 2.70 0.00
C VAL A 180 10.77 2.97 1.36
N CYS A 181 10.33 2.23 2.37
CA CYS A 181 10.86 2.26 3.73
C CYS A 181 11.68 1.01 4.01
N PHE A 182 12.92 1.22 4.47
CA PHE A 182 13.81 0.16 4.96
C PHE A 182 13.79 0.03 6.48
N TRP A 183 13.03 0.88 7.19
CA TRP A 183 12.93 0.83 8.66
C TRP A 183 11.63 0.12 9.06
N GLY A 184 11.75 -0.94 9.85
CA GLY A 184 10.76 -1.42 10.83
C GLY A 184 9.55 -2.24 10.39
N ASN A 185 9.33 -2.54 9.10
CA ASN A 185 8.45 -3.63 8.68
C ASN A 185 8.95 -4.24 7.36
N PRO A 186 9.08 -5.56 7.24
CA PRO A 186 9.50 -6.18 5.99
C PRO A 186 8.43 -5.98 4.90
N SER A 187 8.86 -5.98 3.63
CA SER A 187 7.95 -5.88 2.48
C SER A 187 6.98 -7.06 2.43
N THR A 188 7.42 -8.24 2.86
CA THR A 188 6.60 -9.45 3.04
C THR A 188 7.31 -10.40 4.01
N ALA A 189 6.67 -11.51 4.39
CA ALA A 189 7.30 -12.57 5.16
C ALA A 189 6.92 -13.94 4.61
N SER A 190 7.75 -14.95 4.87
CA SER A 190 7.40 -16.33 4.51
C SER A 190 6.32 -16.92 5.42
N ASP A 191 5.43 -17.74 4.85
CA ASP A 191 4.40 -18.49 5.56
C ASP A 191 4.96 -19.68 6.35
N ALA A 192 4.09 -20.50 6.96
CA ALA A 192 4.50 -21.65 7.75
C ALA A 192 5.29 -22.70 6.95
N GLU A 193 4.99 -22.81 5.66
CA GLU A 193 5.62 -23.69 4.69
C GLU A 193 6.86 -23.08 4.03
N GLY A 194 7.24 -21.85 4.43
CA GLY A 194 8.38 -21.11 3.92
C GLY A 194 8.15 -20.47 2.56
N ASN A 195 6.93 -20.52 2.02
CA ASN A 195 6.61 -19.81 0.79
C ASN A 195 6.52 -18.32 1.07
N TYR A 196 6.96 -17.52 0.11
CA TYR A 196 6.78 -16.09 0.16
C TYR A 196 6.31 -15.58 -1.19
N PHE A 197 5.57 -14.47 -1.12
CA PHE A 197 5.17 -13.73 -2.29
C PHE A 197 5.43 -12.24 -2.06
N LEU A 198 6.18 -11.66 -2.99
CA LEU A 198 6.43 -10.24 -3.11
C LEU A 198 5.70 -9.79 -4.38
N SER A 199 4.50 -9.22 -4.19
CA SER A 199 3.70 -8.75 -5.32
C SER A 199 4.41 -7.62 -6.04
N TYR A 200 4.49 -7.67 -7.37
CA TYR A 200 5.10 -6.58 -8.15
C TYR A 200 4.46 -5.22 -7.93
N ASN A 201 3.23 -5.21 -7.45
CA ASN A 201 2.54 -3.98 -7.10
C ASN A 201 3.00 -3.34 -5.79
N SER A 202 3.57 -4.15 -4.90
CA SER A 202 4.30 -3.67 -3.72
C SER A 202 5.69 -3.15 -4.09
N ILE A 203 6.13 -3.36 -5.35
CA ILE A 203 7.53 -3.24 -5.78
C ILE A 203 7.75 -2.14 -6.83
N PHE A 204 6.86 -1.98 -7.81
CA PHE A 204 7.23 -1.19 -8.99
C PHE A 204 7.25 0.31 -8.76
N ALA A 205 8.19 0.97 -9.42
CA ALA A 205 8.34 2.40 -9.57
C ALA A 205 7.69 2.78 -10.90
N GLY A 206 6.57 3.51 -10.87
CA GLY A 206 6.07 4.15 -12.08
C GLY A 206 7.13 5.10 -12.60
N ASP A 207 7.64 4.83 -13.80
CA ASP A 207 8.43 5.69 -14.67
C ASP A 207 9.52 6.56 -14.01
N THR A 208 10.78 6.16 -14.22
CA THR A 208 11.95 7.05 -14.22
C THR A 208 12.08 7.98 -12.99
N VAL A 209 12.82 7.55 -11.97
CA VAL A 209 13.32 8.52 -10.98
C VAL A 209 14.43 9.33 -11.64
N VAL A 210 14.11 10.52 -12.12
CA VAL A 210 15.11 11.54 -12.46
C VAL A 210 15.49 12.25 -11.17
N VAL A 211 16.58 11.84 -10.53
CA VAL A 211 17.25 12.69 -9.55
C VAL A 211 18.08 13.70 -10.33
N LYS A 212 17.72 14.98 -10.27
CA LYS A 212 18.64 16.06 -10.62
C LYS A 212 19.35 16.51 -9.34
N PRO A 213 20.61 16.09 -9.09
CA PRO A 213 21.47 16.88 -8.24
C PRO A 213 21.88 18.15 -9.01
N ASP A 214 22.06 19.24 -8.29
CA ASP A 214 22.20 20.59 -8.83
C ASP A 214 23.28 20.75 -9.94
N GLU A 215 22.89 21.58 -10.93
CA GLU A 215 23.61 22.32 -11.99
C GLU A 215 24.86 21.81 -12.75
N TYR A 216 25.56 20.73 -12.42
CA TYR A 216 26.72 20.34 -13.25
C TYR A 216 26.81 18.83 -13.53
N SER A 217 26.74 18.51 -14.83
CA SER A 217 26.77 17.19 -15.49
C SER A 217 25.43 16.45 -15.61
N GLN A 218 24.84 16.54 -16.80
CA GLN A 218 23.71 15.71 -17.23
C GLN A 218 24.25 14.35 -17.68
N SER A 219 23.96 13.31 -16.93
CA SER A 219 23.78 11.98 -17.51
C SER A 219 22.48 11.41 -16.98
N GLU A 220 21.52 11.21 -17.88
CA GLU A 220 20.32 10.45 -17.58
C GLU A 220 20.73 9.04 -17.12
N GLN A 221 20.54 8.73 -15.84
CA GLN A 221 20.64 7.35 -15.38
C GLN A 221 19.24 6.77 -15.29
N VAL A 222 18.93 5.90 -16.25
CA VAL A 222 17.81 4.97 -16.12
C VAL A 222 18.13 4.08 -14.92
N LEU A 223 17.44 4.28 -13.80
CA LEU A 223 17.44 3.28 -12.73
C LEU A 223 16.84 2.02 -13.35
N GLY A 224 17.69 1.02 -13.61
CA GLY A 224 17.23 -0.26 -14.14
C GLY A 224 16.19 -0.89 -13.20
N ASN A 225 15.43 -1.86 -13.71
CA ASN A 225 14.46 -2.63 -12.92
C ASN A 225 15.12 -3.57 -11.89
N GLU A 226 16.34 -3.28 -11.47
CA GLU A 226 17.13 -4.12 -10.59
C GLU A 226 16.83 -3.75 -9.13
N VAL A 227 16.41 -4.75 -8.36
CA VAL A 227 16.16 -4.62 -6.93
C VAL A 227 17.00 -5.62 -6.15
N TYR A 228 17.25 -5.31 -4.88
CA TYR A 228 17.92 -6.21 -3.96
C TYR A 228 16.93 -6.68 -2.90
N LEU A 229 16.79 -8.00 -2.77
CA LEU A 229 16.01 -8.64 -1.73
C LEU A 229 16.93 -9.02 -0.57
N GLN A 230 16.65 -8.52 0.62
CA GLN A 230 17.32 -8.96 1.85
C GLN A 230 16.37 -9.86 2.63
N PHE A 231 16.79 -11.08 2.94
CA PHE A 231 16.04 -12.02 3.79
C PHE A 231 16.63 -11.98 5.20
N GLU A 232 15.79 -12.01 6.22
CA GLU A 232 16.23 -11.88 7.60
C GLU A 232 15.44 -12.82 8.51
N LYS A 233 16.17 -13.62 9.28
CA LYS A 233 15.63 -14.53 10.29
C LYS A 233 16.71 -14.71 11.37
N GLU A 234 16.31 -14.61 12.64
CA GLU A 234 17.20 -14.82 13.77
C GLU A 234 17.90 -16.18 13.65
N GLY A 235 19.22 -16.21 13.85
CA GLY A 235 20.01 -17.42 13.71
C GLY A 235 20.48 -17.74 12.29
N TYR A 236 20.12 -16.93 11.28
CA TYR A 236 20.48 -17.17 9.88
C TYR A 236 21.12 -15.96 9.21
N TYR A 237 22.03 -16.23 8.27
CA TYR A 237 22.59 -15.25 7.35
C TYR A 237 22.09 -15.52 5.92
N THR A 238 21.88 -14.43 5.18
CA THR A 238 21.75 -14.44 3.73
C THR A 238 22.51 -13.25 3.16
N THR A 239 22.97 -13.39 1.92
CA THR A 239 23.42 -12.26 1.11
C THR A 239 22.24 -11.60 0.41
N PRO A 240 22.21 -10.27 0.24
CA PRO A 240 21.24 -9.62 -0.63
C PRO A 240 21.18 -10.30 -2.00
N ILE A 241 19.96 -10.53 -2.49
CA ILE A 241 19.73 -11.23 -3.75
C ILE A 241 19.25 -10.21 -4.77
N LYS A 242 20.03 -10.08 -5.84
CA LYS A 242 19.66 -9.26 -6.97
C LYS A 242 18.55 -9.93 -7.79
N ALA A 243 17.52 -9.15 -8.13
CA ALA A 243 16.45 -9.56 -9.03
C ALA A 243 16.15 -8.46 -10.05
N SER A 244 15.96 -8.83 -11.31
CA SER A 244 15.56 -7.91 -12.38
C SER A 244 14.07 -8.05 -12.61
N LEU A 245 13.32 -6.99 -12.34
CA LEU A 245 11.88 -6.99 -12.45
C LEU A 245 11.43 -6.74 -13.89
N ALA A 246 10.38 -7.42 -14.33
CA ALA A 246 9.75 -7.20 -15.61
C ALA A 246 8.22 -7.21 -15.48
N LYS A 247 7.56 -6.24 -16.10
CA LYS A 247 6.11 -6.13 -16.10
C LYS A 247 5.48 -7.44 -16.59
N ASP A 248 4.41 -7.87 -15.93
CA ASP A 248 3.67 -9.09 -16.27
C ASP A 248 4.49 -10.39 -16.16
N ILE A 249 5.63 -10.37 -15.44
CA ILE A 249 6.45 -11.55 -15.16
C ILE A 249 6.39 -11.91 -13.67
N LEU A 250 6.08 -13.18 -13.40
CA LEU A 250 6.25 -13.81 -12.09
C LEU A 250 7.59 -14.54 -12.05
N LEU A 251 8.50 -14.06 -11.21
CA LEU A 251 9.82 -14.66 -11.00
C LEU A 251 9.74 -15.67 -9.87
N GLU A 252 10.23 -16.88 -10.12
CA GLU A 252 10.44 -17.87 -9.07
C GLU A 252 11.89 -17.81 -8.55
N LYS A 253 12.06 -17.66 -7.25
CA LYS A 253 13.36 -17.47 -6.60
C LYS A 253 13.40 -18.20 -5.25
N ASN A 254 13.81 -19.47 -5.27
CA ASN A 254 13.99 -20.25 -4.04
C ASN A 254 15.30 -19.85 -3.32
N ILE A 255 15.23 -19.70 -2.00
CA ILE A 255 16.32 -19.18 -1.17
C ILE A 255 16.73 -20.21 -0.13
N ILE A 256 18.03 -20.42 0.01
CA ILE A 256 18.61 -21.24 1.07
C ILE A 256 19.31 -20.29 2.05
N MET A 257 18.85 -20.23 3.29
CA MET A 257 19.48 -19.46 4.35
C MET A 257 20.39 -20.34 5.19
N ARG A 258 21.59 -19.84 5.50
CA ARG A 258 22.58 -20.58 6.29
C ARG A 258 22.49 -20.19 7.75
N LYS A 259 22.56 -21.16 8.66
CA LYS A 259 22.65 -20.86 10.09
C LYS A 259 23.98 -20.20 10.42
N PHE A 260 23.97 -19.30 11.40
CA PHE A 260 25.21 -18.89 12.06
C PHE A 260 25.86 -20.14 12.68
N LYS A 261 27.16 -20.29 12.48
CA LYS A 261 27.95 -21.33 13.13
C LYS A 261 28.37 -20.87 14.52
#